data_AF-A0A2E2RTA2-F1
#
_entry.id   AF-A0A2E2RTA2-F1
#
_cell.length_a   1.000
_cell.length_b   1.000
_cell.length_c   1.000
_cell.angle_alpha   90.00
_cell.angle_beta   90.00
_cell.angle_gamma   90.00
#
_symmetry.space_group_name_H-M   'P 1'
#
loop_
_entity.id
_entity.type
_entity.pdbx_description
1 polymer ?
#
loop_
_entity_poly.entity_id
_entity_poly.type
_entity_poly.pdbx_seq_one_letter_code
_entity_poly.pdbx_strand_id
1 'polypeptide(L)'
;MKKGGILHPQLARAVAEMGHYDLMLVVGAAYPIAAELREQGRVIDVAVSPGCPSPEQVLTAIRTEMWVEKLVLIEDARQYNQPYVNGVHRIFPDALIETKSNDWFHDEGGQSAKYVVRTGGWTPFGNVGLIAGIPFVDWVASAGGKMPAEWRERHDLQLSHLSGSPRAPDAGRTGAGEPR
;
A
#
# COMPACT_ATOMS: atom_id res chain seq x y z
N MET A 1 -10.83 -12.77 21.60
CA MET A 1 -10.23 -13.40 20.39
C MET A 1 -10.98 -12.93 19.15
N LYS A 2 -10.30 -12.49 18.09
CA LYS A 2 -10.93 -12.06 16.81
C LYS A 2 -11.47 -13.27 16.04
N LYS A 3 -12.59 -13.11 15.33
CA LYS A 3 -13.20 -14.16 14.48
C LYS A 3 -12.59 -14.25 13.07
N GLY A 4 -11.84 -13.23 12.65
CA GLY A 4 -11.22 -13.17 11.32
C GLY A 4 -10.32 -11.94 11.16
N GLY A 5 -9.74 -11.80 9.96
CA GLY A 5 -8.85 -10.71 9.58
C GLY A 5 -7.45 -10.79 10.20
N ILE A 6 -6.84 -9.64 10.47
CA ILE A 6 -5.49 -9.52 11.03
C ILE A 6 -5.52 -9.92 12.51
N LEU A 7 -4.81 -11.00 12.85
CA LEU A 7 -4.69 -11.49 14.23
C LEU A 7 -3.50 -10.89 15.00
N HIS A 8 -2.47 -10.43 14.29
CA HIS A 8 -1.30 -9.82 14.92
C HIS A 8 -1.71 -8.50 15.60
N PRO A 9 -1.65 -8.38 16.94
CA PRO A 9 -2.30 -7.29 17.65
C PRO A 9 -1.81 -5.89 17.25
N GLN A 10 -0.49 -5.72 17.10
CA GLN A 10 0.09 -4.44 16.70
C GLN A 10 -0.22 -4.09 15.24
N LEU A 11 -0.32 -5.09 14.36
CA LEU A 11 -0.66 -4.84 12.95
C LEU A 11 -2.14 -4.49 12.81
N ALA A 12 -3.01 -5.20 13.54
CA ALA A 12 -4.43 -4.90 13.58
C ALA A 12 -4.69 -3.48 14.13
N ARG A 13 -3.97 -3.08 15.19
CA ARG A 13 -4.02 -1.72 15.72
C ARG A 13 -3.54 -0.70 14.68
N ALA A 14 -2.37 -0.93 14.08
CA ALA A 14 -1.78 -0.02 13.10
C ALA A 14 -2.73 0.23 11.93
N VAL A 15 -3.33 -0.84 11.37
CA VAL A 15 -4.32 -0.74 10.30
C VAL A 15 -5.57 0.02 10.74
N ALA A 16 -6.11 -0.25 11.93
CA ALA A 16 -7.28 0.44 12.46
C ALA A 16 -7.03 1.94 12.76
N GLU A 17 -5.78 2.32 13.02
CA GLU A 17 -5.40 3.71 13.28
C GLU A 17 -5.10 4.50 12.00
N MET A 18 -5.03 3.87 10.81
CA MET A 18 -4.81 4.57 9.55
C MET A 18 -5.99 5.50 9.22
N GLY A 19 -5.69 6.77 8.96
CA GLY A 19 -6.63 7.76 8.43
C GLY A 19 -6.46 7.95 6.92
N HIS A 20 -7.37 8.69 6.30
CA HIS A 20 -7.28 9.01 4.86
C HIS A 20 -5.94 9.71 4.55
N TYR A 21 -5.26 9.26 3.49
CA TYR A 21 -3.93 9.70 3.04
C TYR A 21 -2.74 9.32 3.92
N ASP A 22 -2.95 8.66 5.06
CA ASP A 22 -1.82 8.16 5.84
C ASP A 22 -1.01 7.14 5.03
N LEU A 23 0.32 7.22 5.14
CA LEU A 23 1.26 6.30 4.52
C LEU A 23 1.63 5.17 5.49
N MET A 24 1.51 3.92 5.04
CA MET A 24 2.11 2.75 5.69
C MET A 24 3.15 2.14 4.76
N LEU A 25 4.37 1.90 5.25
CA LEU A 25 5.36 1.12 4.49
C LEU A 25 5.28 -0.35 4.88
N VAL A 26 5.33 -1.24 3.91
CA VAL A 26 5.54 -2.68 4.11
C VAL A 26 6.87 -3.04 3.47
N VAL A 27 7.82 -3.50 4.28
CA VAL A 27 9.23 -3.56 3.90
C VAL A 27 9.83 -4.95 4.13
N GLY A 28 10.90 -5.25 3.39
CA GLY A 28 11.67 -6.49 3.53
C GLY A 28 12.52 -6.54 4.79
N ALA A 29 13.12 -7.71 5.07
CA ALA A 29 13.85 -7.97 6.30
C ALA A 29 15.12 -7.09 6.47
N ALA A 30 15.71 -6.66 5.36
CA ALA A 30 16.95 -5.87 5.32
C ALA A 30 16.73 -4.35 5.31
N TYR A 31 15.47 -3.88 5.35
CA TYR A 31 15.17 -2.46 5.33
C TYR A 31 15.78 -1.73 6.55
N PRO A 32 16.50 -0.61 6.35
CA PRO A 32 17.09 0.15 7.45
C PRO A 32 15.98 0.83 8.26
N ILE A 33 15.89 0.51 9.55
CA ILE A 33 14.90 1.11 10.46
C ILE A 33 15.62 2.08 11.38
N ALA A 34 15.35 3.38 11.19
CA ALA A 34 15.82 4.46 12.05
C ALA A 34 15.38 4.25 13.51
N ALA A 35 16.23 4.62 14.47
CA ALA A 35 15.98 4.39 15.90
C ALA A 35 14.72 5.11 16.37
N GLU A 36 14.53 6.33 15.87
CA GLU A 36 13.41 7.22 16.18
C GLU A 36 12.07 6.57 15.83
N LEU A 37 11.99 5.79 14.75
CA LEU A 37 10.76 5.07 14.37
C LEU A 37 10.40 3.99 15.39
N ARG A 38 11.39 3.31 15.96
CA ARG A 38 11.17 2.31 17.02
C ARG A 38 10.76 2.97 18.33
N GLU A 39 11.43 4.05 18.71
CA GLU A 39 11.13 4.80 19.93
C GLU A 39 9.72 5.39 19.90
N GLN A 40 9.26 5.83 18.73
CA GLN A 40 7.89 6.30 18.50
C GLN A 40 6.84 5.17 18.41
N GLY A 41 7.25 3.90 18.49
CA GLY A 41 6.34 2.75 18.39
C GLY A 41 5.71 2.57 17.01
N ARG A 42 6.33 3.10 15.95
CA ARG A 42 5.80 3.08 14.56
C ARG A 42 6.18 1.82 13.80
N VAL A 43 7.03 0.97 14.38
CA VAL A 43 7.55 -0.24 13.74
C VAL A 43 6.78 -1.46 14.22
N ILE A 44 6.18 -2.18 13.27
CA ILE A 44 5.51 -3.46 13.48
C ILE A 44 6.38 -4.53 12.83
N ASP A 45 7.13 -5.25 13.64
CA ASP A 45 8.03 -6.29 13.14
C ASP A 45 7.37 -7.66 13.21
N VAL A 46 7.00 -8.20 12.06
CA VAL A 46 6.38 -9.53 11.94
C VAL A 46 7.33 -10.57 11.36
N ALA A 47 8.59 -10.20 11.09
CA ALA A 47 9.58 -11.10 10.51
C ALA A 47 9.95 -12.22 11.49
N VAL A 48 9.88 -13.47 11.04
CA VAL A 48 10.25 -14.66 11.82
C VAL A 48 11.54 -15.29 11.28
N SER A 49 11.62 -15.45 9.97
CA SER A 49 12.76 -16.04 9.27
C SER A 49 12.79 -15.55 7.80
N PRO A 50 13.86 -15.82 7.03
CA PRO A 50 13.89 -15.48 5.60
C PRO A 50 12.66 -16.04 4.86
N GLY A 51 11.89 -15.15 4.25
CA GLY A 51 10.65 -15.43 3.54
C GLY A 51 9.40 -15.60 4.41
N CYS A 52 9.48 -15.45 5.74
CA CYS A 52 8.37 -15.76 6.66
C CYS A 52 8.06 -14.62 7.65
N PRO A 53 6.82 -14.07 7.61
CA PRO A 53 5.87 -14.13 6.49
C PRO A 53 6.42 -13.37 5.27
N SER A 54 5.96 -13.73 4.08
CA SER A 54 6.27 -12.98 2.85
C SER A 54 5.57 -11.62 2.85
N PRO A 55 6.09 -10.63 2.11
CA PRO A 55 5.40 -9.36 1.91
C PRO A 55 3.97 -9.54 1.38
N GLU A 56 3.75 -10.43 0.42
CA GLU A 56 2.44 -10.70 -0.17
C GLU A 56 1.44 -11.25 0.86
N GLN A 57 1.89 -12.09 1.79
CA GLN A 57 1.03 -12.61 2.87
C GLN A 57 0.57 -11.47 3.80
N VAL A 58 1.50 -10.57 4.17
CA VAL A 58 1.20 -9.42 5.02
C VAL A 58 0.30 -8.42 4.29
N LEU A 59 0.60 -8.11 3.02
CA LEU A 59 -0.21 -7.24 2.18
C LEU A 59 -1.63 -7.77 1.96
N THR A 60 -1.77 -9.08 1.75
CA THR A 60 -3.09 -9.73 1.62
C THR A 60 -3.88 -9.56 2.91
N ALA A 61 -3.26 -9.74 4.08
CA ALA A 61 -3.93 -9.53 5.35
C ALA A 61 -4.36 -8.07 5.54
N ILE A 62 -3.47 -7.10 5.23
CA ILE A 62 -3.77 -5.66 5.28
C ILE A 62 -4.96 -5.32 4.37
N ARG A 63 -4.98 -5.85 3.13
CA ARG A 63 -6.06 -5.62 2.16
C ARG A 63 -7.44 -6.04 2.67
N THR A 64 -7.53 -7.02 3.57
CA THR A 64 -8.83 -7.44 4.13
C THR A 64 -9.46 -6.42 5.09
N GLU A 65 -8.66 -5.51 5.66
CA GLU A 65 -9.12 -4.56 6.68
C GLU A 65 -8.85 -3.08 6.32
N MET A 66 -8.06 -2.80 5.28
CA MET A 66 -7.65 -1.44 4.90
C MET A 66 -7.95 -1.13 3.44
N TRP A 67 -8.63 -0.01 3.20
CA TRP A 67 -8.73 0.58 1.87
C TRP A 67 -7.39 1.24 1.50
N VAL A 68 -6.86 0.92 0.33
CA VAL A 68 -5.63 1.50 -0.21
C VAL A 68 -5.97 2.18 -1.52
N GLU A 69 -5.81 3.49 -1.59
CA GLU A 69 -6.12 4.27 -2.80
C GLU A 69 -4.92 4.39 -3.75
N LYS A 70 -3.70 4.28 -3.21
CA LYS A 70 -2.47 4.41 -3.99
C LYS A 70 -1.38 3.51 -3.43
N LEU A 71 -0.64 2.87 -4.34
CA LEU A 71 0.61 2.19 -4.08
C LEU A 71 1.77 3.10 -4.46
N VAL A 72 2.77 3.18 -3.58
CA VAL A 72 4.08 3.75 -3.89
C VAL A 72 5.04 2.59 -4.11
N LEU A 73 5.56 2.43 -5.33
CA LEU A 73 6.50 1.38 -5.68
C LEU A 73 7.91 1.95 -5.86
N ILE A 74 8.94 1.12 -5.65
CA ILE A 74 10.29 1.49 -6.02
C ILE A 74 10.40 1.51 -7.56
N GLU A 75 10.90 2.60 -8.13
CA GLU A 75 11.07 2.80 -9.59
C GLU A 75 11.78 1.61 -10.25
N ASP A 76 12.90 1.20 -9.65
CA ASP A 76 13.76 0.12 -10.12
C ASP A 76 13.14 -1.29 -9.96
N ALA A 77 12.08 -1.43 -9.16
CA ALA A 77 11.46 -2.74 -8.89
C ALA A 77 10.86 -3.37 -10.15
N ARG A 78 10.42 -2.58 -11.14
CA ARG A 78 9.94 -3.12 -12.43
C ARG A 78 11.05 -3.84 -13.19
N GLN A 79 12.28 -3.32 -13.11
CA GLN A 79 13.43 -3.92 -13.79
C GLN A 79 13.99 -5.12 -13.02
N TYR A 80 14.12 -5.00 -11.70
CA TYR A 80 14.88 -5.99 -10.90
C TYR A 80 14.01 -6.92 -10.04
N ASN A 81 12.72 -6.63 -9.89
CA ASN A 81 11.78 -7.45 -9.12
C ASN A 81 10.34 -7.40 -9.68
N GLN A 82 10.21 -7.57 -11.00
CA GLN A 82 8.92 -7.62 -11.68
C GLN A 82 7.91 -8.62 -11.05
N PRO A 83 8.32 -9.81 -10.54
CA PRO A 83 7.40 -10.72 -9.87
C PRO A 83 6.72 -10.10 -8.64
N TYR A 84 7.47 -9.34 -7.82
CA TYR A 84 6.94 -8.63 -6.66
C TYR A 84 5.93 -7.55 -7.08
N VAL A 85 6.30 -6.71 -8.06
CA VAL A 85 5.40 -5.67 -8.62
C VAL A 85 4.08 -6.29 -9.09
N ASN A 86 4.15 -7.41 -9.80
CA ASN A 86 2.96 -8.14 -10.26
C ASN A 86 2.13 -8.70 -9.09
N GLY A 87 2.78 -9.19 -8.03
CA GLY A 87 2.13 -9.64 -6.80
C GLY A 87 1.36 -8.54 -6.11
N VAL A 88 2.00 -7.39 -5.89
CA VAL A 88 1.39 -6.21 -5.28
C VAL A 88 0.19 -5.73 -6.11
N HIS A 89 0.32 -5.63 -7.44
CA HIS A 89 -0.80 -5.23 -8.31
C HIS A 89 -1.98 -6.19 -8.27
N ARG A 90 -1.74 -7.51 -8.13
CA ARG A 90 -2.83 -8.47 -7.97
C ARG A 90 -3.58 -8.31 -6.65
N ILE A 91 -2.88 -7.91 -5.59
CA ILE A 91 -3.50 -7.70 -4.26
C ILE A 91 -4.30 -6.39 -4.23
N PHE A 92 -3.82 -5.34 -4.92
CA PHE A 92 -4.46 -4.03 -4.97
C PHE A 92 -4.73 -3.60 -6.43
N PRO A 93 -5.64 -4.26 -7.15
CA PRO A 93 -5.89 -3.99 -8.56
C PRO A 93 -6.56 -2.62 -8.82
N ASP A 94 -7.22 -2.08 -7.79
CA ASP A 94 -7.96 -0.82 -7.75
C ASP A 94 -7.15 0.35 -7.16
N ALA A 95 -5.87 0.15 -6.83
CA ALA A 95 -5.00 1.22 -6.37
C ALA A 95 -4.32 1.94 -7.55
N LEU A 96 -4.25 3.27 -7.45
CA LEU A 96 -3.41 4.09 -8.31
C LEU A 96 -1.94 3.81 -8.02
N ILE A 97 -1.06 4.05 -8.99
CA ILE A 97 0.36 3.74 -8.87
C ILE A 97 1.18 5.02 -8.93
N GLU A 98 2.05 5.19 -7.96
CA GLU A 98 3.13 6.16 -7.95
C GLU A 98 4.45 5.41 -7.77
N THR A 99 5.52 5.98 -8.31
CA THR A 99 6.86 5.43 -8.15
C THR A 99 7.76 6.44 -7.45
N LYS A 100 8.70 5.94 -6.64
CA LYS A 100 9.74 6.71 -5.97
C LYS A 100 11.08 5.96 -6.05
N SER A 101 12.18 6.68 -5.88
CA SER A 101 13.50 6.08 -5.77
C SER A 101 13.61 5.19 -4.53
N ASN A 102 14.54 4.23 -4.54
CA ASN A 102 14.81 3.40 -3.37
C ASN A 102 15.25 4.24 -2.16
N ASP A 103 16.00 5.34 -2.39
CA ASP A 103 16.46 6.24 -1.33
C ASP A 103 15.29 6.99 -0.67
N TRP A 104 14.27 7.37 -1.44
CA TRP A 104 13.06 7.96 -0.86
C TRP A 104 12.42 7.03 0.17
N PHE A 105 12.41 5.71 -0.07
CA PHE A 105 11.88 4.77 0.92
C PHE A 105 12.69 4.85 2.22
N HIS A 106 14.01 4.84 2.14
CA HIS A 106 14.89 4.85 3.31
C HIS A 106 14.86 6.17 4.10
N ASP A 107 14.61 7.29 3.42
CA ASP A 107 14.66 8.63 4.00
C ASP A 107 13.26 9.19 4.26
N GLU A 108 12.75 10.01 3.33
CA GLU A 108 11.50 10.75 3.46
C GLU A 108 10.30 9.81 3.70
N GLY A 109 10.20 8.73 2.92
CA GLY A 109 9.15 7.74 3.05
C GLY A 109 9.13 7.11 4.44
N GLY A 110 10.27 6.67 4.96
CA GLY A 110 10.40 6.13 6.31
C GLY A 110 9.97 7.12 7.39
N GLN A 111 10.34 8.39 7.25
CA GLN A 111 9.99 9.46 8.20
C GLN A 111 8.51 9.86 8.14
N SER A 112 7.91 9.89 6.94
CA SER A 112 6.51 10.25 6.72
C SER A 112 5.53 9.10 7.00
N ALA A 113 5.98 7.85 6.93
CA ALA A 113 5.10 6.69 7.09
C ALA A 113 4.61 6.53 8.52
N LYS A 114 3.30 6.70 8.75
CA LYS A 114 2.68 6.54 10.07
C LYS A 114 3.10 5.22 10.74
N TYR A 115 3.13 4.14 9.97
CA TYR A 115 3.63 2.84 10.38
C TYR A 115 4.56 2.21 9.34
N VAL A 116 5.56 1.49 9.83
CA VAL A 116 6.47 0.64 9.04
C VAL A 116 6.31 -0.80 9.49
N VAL A 117 5.84 -1.66 8.58
CA VAL A 117 5.65 -3.09 8.81
C VAL A 117 6.82 -3.86 8.21
N ARG A 118 7.71 -4.37 9.07
CA ARG A 118 8.83 -5.21 8.63
C ARG A 118 8.39 -6.66 8.50
N THR A 119 8.63 -7.23 7.32
CA THR A 119 8.28 -8.62 6.98
C THR A 119 9.51 -9.50 6.87
N GLY A 120 9.31 -10.81 6.68
CA GLY A 120 10.39 -11.74 6.33
C GLY A 120 10.88 -11.60 4.88
N GLY A 121 10.42 -10.60 4.12
CA GLY A 121 10.76 -10.43 2.70
C GLY A 121 12.26 -10.55 2.40
N TRP A 122 12.58 -11.40 1.42
CA TRP A 122 13.93 -11.84 1.09
C TRP A 122 14.26 -11.65 -0.41
N THR A 123 13.81 -10.52 -0.97
CA THR A 123 14.00 -10.15 -2.38
C THR A 123 14.42 -8.68 -2.48
N PRO A 124 15.22 -8.30 -3.50
CA PRO A 124 15.62 -6.91 -3.70
C PRO A 124 14.41 -6.04 -4.07
N PHE A 125 14.39 -4.77 -3.65
CA PHE A 125 13.31 -3.83 -3.98
C PHE A 125 11.89 -4.33 -3.60
N GLY A 126 11.79 -5.19 -2.58
CA GLY A 126 10.53 -5.76 -2.08
C GLY A 126 9.78 -4.87 -1.09
N ASN A 127 9.91 -3.54 -1.19
CA ASN A 127 9.23 -2.56 -0.35
C ASN A 127 8.08 -1.91 -1.12
N VAL A 128 6.99 -1.59 -0.42
CA VAL A 128 5.84 -0.87 -0.98
C VAL A 128 5.27 0.10 0.04
N GLY A 129 4.87 1.29 -0.42
CA GLY A 129 4.05 2.22 0.35
C GLY A 129 2.57 2.04 0.04
N LEU A 130 1.75 2.06 1.08
CA LEU A 130 0.29 1.98 1.02
C LEU A 130 -0.27 3.32 1.49
N ILE A 131 -0.89 4.08 0.60
CA ILE A 131 -1.64 5.28 0.96
C ILE A 131 -3.08 4.85 1.27
N ALA A 132 -3.49 5.07 2.51
CA ALA A 132 -4.82 4.73 2.98
C ALA A 132 -5.89 5.55 2.24
N GLY A 133 -6.92 4.86 1.76
CA GLY A 133 -8.04 5.40 1.01
C GLY A 133 -9.36 5.35 1.78
N ILE A 134 -10.44 5.59 1.05
CA ILE A 134 -11.82 5.56 1.57
C ILE A 134 -12.68 4.60 0.72
N PRO A 135 -13.79 4.08 1.26
CA PRO A 135 -14.73 3.26 0.49
C PRO A 135 -15.60 4.15 -0.43
N PHE A 136 -15.04 4.63 -1.54
CA PHE A 136 -15.71 5.55 -2.47
C PHE A 136 -17.10 5.06 -2.90
N VAL A 137 -17.24 3.78 -3.27
CA VAL A 137 -18.50 3.18 -3.70
C VAL A 137 -19.55 3.22 -2.58
N ASP A 138 -19.20 2.76 -1.38
CA ASP A 138 -20.14 2.72 -0.25
C ASP A 138 -20.54 4.13 0.20
N TRP A 139 -19.58 5.06 0.25
CA TRP A 139 -19.84 6.44 0.65
C TRP A 139 -20.72 7.17 -0.35
N VAL A 140 -20.44 7.06 -1.65
CA VAL A 140 -21.28 7.66 -2.70
C VAL A 140 -22.69 7.07 -2.65
N ALA A 141 -22.83 5.75 -2.49
CA ALA A 141 -24.13 5.10 -2.35
C ALA A 141 -24.91 5.60 -1.12
N SER A 142 -24.22 5.82 0.00
CA SER A 142 -24.83 6.27 1.26
C SER A 142 -25.26 7.74 1.26
N ALA A 143 -24.56 8.60 0.51
CA ALA A 143 -24.74 10.05 0.59
C ALA A 143 -25.99 10.56 -0.15
N GLY A 144 -26.52 9.80 -1.12
CA GLY A 144 -27.65 10.22 -1.97
C GLY A 144 -27.39 11.47 -2.82
N GLY A 145 -26.16 12.01 -2.77
CA GLY A 145 -25.69 13.19 -3.50
C GLY A 145 -25.01 12.83 -4.81
N LYS A 146 -24.57 13.85 -5.55
CA LYS A 146 -23.77 13.66 -6.77
C LYS A 146 -22.33 13.27 -6.40
N MET A 147 -21.78 12.29 -7.08
CA MET A 147 -20.37 11.91 -6.94
C MET A 147 -19.44 13.08 -7.30
N PRO A 148 -18.48 13.47 -6.44
CA PRO A 148 -17.47 14.46 -6.76
C PRO A 148 -16.64 14.04 -7.99
N ALA A 149 -16.28 15.00 -8.84
CA ALA A 149 -15.57 14.70 -10.09
C ALA A 149 -14.16 14.13 -9.81
N GLU A 150 -13.50 14.67 -8.79
CA GLU A 150 -12.19 14.26 -8.29
C GLU A 150 -12.15 12.82 -7.76
N TRP A 151 -13.30 12.22 -7.44
CA TRP A 151 -13.38 10.83 -6.94
C TRP A 151 -13.65 9.83 -8.06
N ARG A 152 -13.99 10.29 -9.26
CA ARG A 152 -14.49 9.43 -10.35
C ARG A 152 -13.52 8.31 -10.71
N GLU A 153 -12.25 8.64 -10.93
CA GLU A 153 -11.24 7.64 -11.30
C GLU A 153 -11.14 6.53 -10.24
N ARG A 154 -11.08 6.90 -8.96
CA ARG A 154 -10.94 5.96 -7.84
C ARG A 154 -12.20 5.15 -7.62
N HIS A 155 -13.36 5.79 -7.73
CA HIS A 155 -14.66 5.12 -7.68
C HIS A 155 -14.77 4.05 -8.78
N ASP A 156 -14.42 4.39 -10.01
CA ASP A 156 -14.55 3.49 -11.16
C ASP A 156 -13.55 2.32 -11.06
N LEU A 157 -12.34 2.54 -10.53
CA LEU A 157 -11.38 1.49 -10.23
C LEU A 157 -11.90 0.52 -9.17
N GLN A 158 -12.43 1.04 -8.06
CA GLN A 158 -12.99 0.24 -6.98
C GLN A 158 -14.20 -0.56 -7.46
N LEU A 159 -15.10 0.05 -8.24
CA LEU A 159 -16.27 -0.62 -8.82
C LEU A 159 -15.87 -1.71 -9.82
N SER A 160 -14.84 -1.48 -10.64
CA SER A 160 -14.31 -2.48 -11.57
C SER A 160 -13.78 -3.70 -10.81
N HIS A 161 -13.06 -3.48 -9.71
CA HIS A 161 -12.60 -4.56 -8.85
C HIS A 161 -13.75 -5.33 -8.19
N LEU A 162 -14.72 -4.63 -7.59
CA LEU A 162 -15.88 -5.26 -6.93
C LEU A 162 -16.75 -6.07 -7.91
N SER A 163 -16.85 -5.63 -9.17
CA SER A 163 -17.60 -6.32 -10.22
C SER A 163 -16.83 -7.45 -10.91
N GLY A 164 -15.53 -7.62 -10.62
CA GLY A 164 -14.67 -8.59 -11.29
C GLY A 164 -14.29 -8.22 -12.73
N SER A 165 -14.49 -6.96 -13.13
CA SER A 165 -14.17 -6.46 -14.47
C SER A 165 -12.67 -6.14 -14.59
N PRO A 166 -11.96 -6.60 -15.63
CA PRO A 166 -10.53 -6.33 -15.77
C PRO A 166 -10.25 -4.85 -16.03
N ARG A 167 -9.21 -4.32 -15.36
CA ARG A 167 -8.68 -2.96 -15.58
C ARG A 167 -8.20 -2.83 -17.04
N ALA A 168 -8.59 -1.76 -17.73
CA ALA A 168 -7.99 -1.40 -19.01
C ALA A 168 -6.49 -1.12 -18.79
N PRO A 169 -5.58 -1.65 -19.62
CA PRO A 169 -4.14 -1.47 -19.43
C PRO A 169 -3.80 0.02 -19.39
N ASP A 170 -2.99 0.39 -18.40
CA ASP A 170 -2.52 1.76 -18.19
C ASP A 170 -1.63 2.17 -19.37
N ALA A 171 -2.18 2.93 -20.30
CA ALA A 171 -1.39 3.59 -21.34
C ALA A 171 -0.60 4.69 -20.64
N GLY A 172 0.61 4.33 -20.20
CA GLY A 172 1.45 5.13 -19.31
C GLY A 172 1.31 6.63 -19.53
N ARG A 173 0.70 7.30 -18.56
CA ARG A 173 0.80 8.76 -18.43
C ARG A 173 2.25 9.07 -18.02
N THR A 174 3.12 9.21 -19.02
CA THR A 174 4.30 10.05 -18.87
C THR A 174 3.81 11.44 -18.49
N GLY A 175 4.22 11.94 -17.33
CA GLY A 175 3.98 13.32 -16.94
C GLY A 175 4.58 14.26 -17.98
N ALA A 176 3.74 14.76 -18.89
CA ALA A 176 4.08 15.90 -19.71
C ALA A 176 3.85 17.14 -18.84
N GLY A 177 4.94 17.81 -18.49
CA GLY A 177 4.93 19.05 -17.73
C GLY A 177 4.09 20.13 -18.41
N GLU A 178 3.41 20.92 -17.60
CA GLU A 178 2.85 22.19 -18.04
C GLU A 178 4.00 23.21 -18.20
N PRO A 179 4.15 23.87 -19.35
CA PRO A 179 5.02 25.03 -19.44
C PRO A 179 4.30 26.26 -18.88
N ARG A 180 5.01 27.01 -18.03
CA ARG A 180 4.79 28.46 -17.89
C ARG A 180 5.60 29.19 -18.93
#